data_AF-A0A0P7KZA7-F1
#
_entry.id   AF-A0A0P7KZA7-F1
#
_cell.length_a   1.000
_cell.length_b   1.000
_cell.length_c   1.000
_cell.angle_alpha   90.00
_cell.angle_beta   90.00
_cell.angle_gamma   90.00
#
_symmetry.space_group_name_H-M   'P 1'
#
loop_
_entity.id
_entity.type
_entity.pdbx_description
1 polymer ?
#
loop_
_entity_poly.entity_id
_entity_poly.type
_entity_poly.pdbx_seq_one_letter_code
_entity_poly.pdbx_strand_id
1 'polypeptide(L)'
;MKNKALSTLMATAITATLVLPVSTAHASSSLNQSNLYEAQVAAVKVTGESVTIRNITKDTVITSNGTFRIHNDLKPLFDNSNKMALTNALATIVVKNGQITDVTSLTLNKAGTSKKSLYFDGGDAQISGDLTVNADYVKIQDVTVDGQLIITSRVKKAITLDDVAVGDTITLKPLITKKANWLYVTLKDMKSSNINLARTKVNVSSDQALSKIDVVGKVLSFDVMANVEKLTIDVEEDFNLYGEGKIEQIVVKGGSKVALDSSHQVGKVQVDDKNVSVTLPVIDKKELNTLLASPPYVQVSVNGYEILTTDKWTTQADRNVFESVVTSARTVANNNSASQEQVKNAITQYKNGLAVYQAAQKSGTKYGYGDKASLQTLINSVPYVAISWNGSEVSYNTPWTTQAERNTIDSAVSTAQAVVNNYYATQTDIANATNNLNNAIWTYKNAYKYGNNGYNMDKTNLQTLITSAFNGKVEISSNGGYDIPSNSQWTSLSDWQYLKSYIDQAQTIANNYYATQTEVSNAYENLTIAITNYNNMKSPGLRQN
;
A
#
# COMPACT_ATOMS: atom_id res chain seq x y z
N MET A 1 -46.89 17.08 10.71
CA MET A 1 -46.28 18.05 9.77
C MET A 1 -45.55 17.27 8.68
N LYS A 2 -45.66 17.77 7.45
CA LYS A 2 -45.33 17.10 6.17
C LYS A 2 -43.82 16.89 5.95
N ASN A 3 -43.49 15.78 5.29
CA ASN A 3 -42.58 15.59 4.13
C ASN A 3 -41.75 14.31 4.27
N LYS A 4 -42.10 13.24 3.56
CA LYS A 4 -41.78 12.91 2.14
C LYS A 4 -40.30 12.59 1.91
N ALA A 5 -40.01 11.29 1.83
CA ALA A 5 -39.18 10.71 0.78
C ALA A 5 -39.38 9.17 0.79
N LEU A 6 -40.16 8.66 -0.16
CA LEU A 6 -40.14 7.25 -0.51
C LEU A 6 -40.10 7.11 -2.04
N SER A 7 -39.28 6.14 -2.42
CA SER A 7 -38.92 5.61 -3.74
C SER A 7 -40.02 5.58 -4.81
N THR A 8 -39.61 5.65 -6.08
CA THR A 8 -40.18 4.79 -7.14
C THR A 8 -39.20 4.62 -8.32
N LEU A 9 -38.72 3.39 -8.49
CA LEU A 9 -38.31 2.79 -9.77
C LEU A 9 -39.56 2.57 -10.62
N MET A 10 -39.53 2.78 -11.94
CA MET A 10 -40.27 1.96 -12.92
C MET A 10 -39.84 2.32 -14.35
N ALA A 11 -39.57 1.25 -15.10
CA ALA A 11 -39.31 1.24 -16.53
C ALA A 11 -40.62 1.27 -17.33
N THR A 12 -40.62 1.91 -18.52
CA THR A 12 -41.48 1.48 -19.63
C THR A 12 -40.87 1.90 -20.97
N ALA A 13 -40.61 0.90 -21.83
CA ALA A 13 -40.40 1.07 -23.26
C ALA A 13 -41.76 1.23 -23.96
N ILE A 14 -41.91 2.19 -24.87
CA ILE A 14 -42.95 2.18 -25.91
C ILE A 14 -42.37 2.71 -27.23
N THR A 15 -42.37 1.82 -28.22
CA THR A 15 -42.25 2.03 -29.66
C THR A 15 -43.24 3.05 -30.21
N ALA A 16 -42.81 3.96 -31.09
CA ALA A 16 -43.74 4.61 -32.03
C ALA A 16 -43.05 4.98 -33.35
N THR A 17 -43.72 4.57 -34.41
CA THR A 17 -43.36 4.56 -35.83
C THR A 17 -43.46 5.96 -36.46
N LEU A 18 -42.58 6.16 -37.44
CA LEU A 18 -42.65 7.04 -38.62
C LEU A 18 -44.05 7.59 -38.99
N VAL A 19 -44.17 8.90 -39.31
CA VAL A 19 -44.79 9.48 -40.53
C VAL A 19 -44.58 11.01 -40.55
N LEU A 20 -44.04 11.51 -41.67
CA LEU A 20 -43.89 12.92 -42.05
C LEU A 20 -45.24 13.59 -42.34
N PRO A 21 -45.33 14.93 -42.21
CA PRO A 21 -46.14 15.70 -43.14
C PRO A 21 -45.29 16.71 -43.92
N VAL A 22 -45.48 16.65 -45.23
CA VAL A 22 -45.14 17.68 -46.21
C VAL A 22 -46.13 18.84 -46.04
N SER A 23 -45.66 20.08 -45.97
CA SER A 23 -46.48 21.22 -46.41
C SER A 23 -45.62 22.38 -46.91
N THR A 24 -45.85 22.72 -48.17
CA THR A 24 -45.38 23.85 -48.95
C THR A 24 -45.95 25.19 -48.47
N ALA A 25 -45.13 26.25 -48.40
CA ALA A 25 -45.52 27.62 -48.77
C ALA A 25 -44.30 28.56 -48.90
N HIS A 26 -44.25 29.19 -50.08
CA HIS A 26 -43.49 30.37 -50.52
C HIS A 26 -43.57 31.58 -49.56
N ALA A 27 -42.82 32.67 -49.66
CA ALA A 27 -41.51 33.06 -50.20
C ALA A 27 -41.43 34.59 -49.98
N SER A 28 -40.31 35.10 -49.45
CA SER A 28 -39.73 36.46 -49.59
C SER A 28 -38.89 36.78 -48.35
N SER A 29 -37.71 37.38 -48.36
CA SER A 29 -36.70 37.70 -49.36
C SER A 29 -35.61 38.46 -48.60
N SER A 30 -34.35 37.98 -48.57
CA SER A 30 -33.13 38.79 -48.73
C SER A 30 -31.91 37.97 -48.34
N LEU A 31 -31.12 37.70 -49.36
CA LEU A 31 -29.91 36.88 -49.40
C LEU A 31 -28.74 37.58 -48.72
N ASN A 32 -27.99 36.83 -47.93
CA ASN A 32 -26.53 36.90 -47.88
C ASN A 32 -26.00 35.53 -47.43
N GLN A 33 -25.96 34.60 -48.39
CA GLN A 33 -25.30 33.31 -48.22
C GLN A 33 -24.46 33.06 -49.47
N SER A 34 -23.16 32.99 -49.24
CA SER A 34 -22.14 32.60 -50.20
C SER A 34 -22.35 31.14 -50.57
N ASN A 35 -22.76 30.90 -51.81
CA ASN A 35 -22.84 29.58 -52.40
C ASN A 35 -21.46 28.93 -52.45
N LEU A 36 -21.30 27.77 -51.83
CA LEU A 36 -20.37 26.75 -52.29
C LEU A 36 -21.18 25.51 -52.63
N TYR A 37 -21.31 25.29 -53.93
CA TYR A 37 -21.92 24.11 -54.53
C TYR A 37 -21.05 22.89 -54.19
N GLU A 38 -21.61 21.94 -53.44
CA GLU A 38 -21.15 20.55 -53.46
C GLU A 38 -21.51 19.96 -54.84
N ALA A 39 -20.59 20.11 -55.78
CA ALA A 39 -20.57 19.25 -56.94
C ALA A 39 -20.07 17.87 -56.49
N GLN A 40 -20.99 16.92 -56.38
CA GLN A 40 -20.67 15.50 -56.33
C GLN A 40 -20.11 15.10 -57.71
N VAL A 41 -18.82 15.35 -57.92
CA VAL A 41 -18.10 14.90 -59.11
C VAL A 41 -17.74 13.44 -58.87
N ALA A 42 -18.47 12.52 -59.50
CA ALA A 42 -17.96 11.18 -59.70
C ALA A 42 -16.55 11.31 -60.31
N ALA A 43 -15.53 10.77 -59.63
CA ALA A 43 -14.14 10.83 -60.08
C ALA A 43 -14.08 10.31 -61.53
N VAL A 44 -13.93 11.24 -62.49
CA VAL A 44 -13.68 10.89 -63.87
C VAL A 44 -12.34 10.19 -63.86
N LYS A 45 -12.34 8.88 -64.11
CA LYS A 45 -11.12 8.07 -64.20
C LYS A 45 -10.28 8.63 -65.35
N VAL A 46 -9.33 9.50 -65.02
CA VAL A 46 -8.47 10.16 -65.99
C VAL A 46 -7.67 9.06 -66.70
N THR A 47 -7.86 8.94 -68.01
CA THR A 47 -7.19 7.90 -68.80
C THR A 47 -5.73 8.31 -68.98
N GLY A 48 -4.84 7.78 -68.14
CA GLY A 48 -3.41 8.00 -68.25
C GLY A 48 -2.75 7.09 -69.29
N GLU A 49 -1.56 7.46 -69.73
CA GLU A 49 -0.73 6.69 -70.66
C GLU A 49 0.27 5.83 -69.87
N SER A 50 0.34 4.53 -70.17
CA SER A 50 1.35 3.64 -69.58
C SER A 50 2.71 3.81 -70.23
N VAL A 51 3.74 3.97 -69.40
CA VAL A 51 5.11 4.26 -69.82
C VAL A 51 6.13 3.50 -68.98
N THR A 52 7.32 3.27 -69.55
CA THR A 52 8.53 2.90 -68.78
C THR A 52 9.40 4.13 -68.59
N ILE A 53 9.75 4.46 -67.35
CA ILE A 53 10.68 5.56 -67.05
C ILE A 53 12.10 5.09 -67.38
N ARG A 54 12.77 5.81 -68.29
CA ARG A 54 14.14 5.51 -68.73
C ARG A 54 15.17 6.37 -68.02
N ASN A 55 14.87 7.65 -67.82
CA ASN A 55 15.76 8.59 -67.15
C ASN A 55 14.97 9.80 -66.62
N ILE A 56 15.55 10.51 -65.67
CA ILE A 56 14.99 11.72 -65.06
C ILE A 56 16.06 12.82 -65.09
N THR A 57 15.60 14.04 -65.29
CA THR A 57 16.38 15.28 -65.19
C THR A 57 15.65 16.25 -64.27
N LYS A 58 16.20 17.44 -64.03
CA LYS A 58 15.59 18.45 -63.15
C LYS A 58 14.14 18.82 -63.52
N ASP A 59 13.83 18.91 -64.82
CA ASP A 59 12.53 19.43 -65.29
C ASP A 59 11.79 18.47 -66.23
N THR A 60 12.40 17.34 -66.61
CA THR A 60 11.80 16.38 -67.55
C THR A 60 12.01 14.92 -67.16
N VAL A 61 11.04 14.09 -67.52
CA VAL A 61 11.09 12.63 -67.43
C VAL A 61 11.18 12.06 -68.85
N ILE A 62 12.17 11.21 -69.09
CA ILE A 62 12.35 10.50 -70.36
C ILE A 62 11.73 9.11 -70.20
N THR A 63 10.79 8.78 -71.07
CA THR A 63 10.00 7.56 -71.00
C THR A 63 10.11 6.72 -72.27
N SER A 64 9.40 5.58 -72.32
CA SER A 64 9.20 4.81 -73.54
C SER A 64 8.41 5.55 -74.62
N ASN A 65 7.58 6.52 -74.23
CA ASN A 65 6.65 7.21 -75.13
C ASN A 65 7.12 8.63 -75.48
N GLY A 66 8.30 9.04 -75.01
CA GLY A 66 8.88 10.36 -75.27
C GLY A 66 9.36 11.07 -74.00
N THR A 67 9.67 12.35 -74.14
CA THR A 67 10.14 13.22 -73.06
C THR A 67 9.03 14.19 -72.66
N PHE A 68 8.70 14.24 -71.37
CA PHE A 68 7.64 15.09 -70.84
C PHE A 68 8.19 16.06 -69.78
N ARG A 69 7.62 17.26 -69.71
CA ARG A 69 7.91 18.21 -68.62
C ARG A 69 7.23 17.76 -67.33
N ILE A 70 7.72 18.20 -66.18
CA ILE A 70 7.16 17.84 -64.86
C ILE A 70 6.29 18.98 -64.33
N HIS A 71 5.06 18.70 -63.87
CA HIS A 71 4.24 19.67 -63.12
C HIS A 71 4.87 19.96 -61.77
N ASN A 72 4.72 21.18 -61.25
CA ASN A 72 5.43 21.61 -60.04
C ASN A 72 5.16 20.67 -58.85
N ASP A 73 3.91 20.22 -58.68
CA ASP A 73 3.49 19.33 -57.59
C ASP A 73 4.13 17.93 -57.67
N LEU A 74 4.62 17.53 -58.83
CA LEU A 74 5.28 16.23 -59.04
C LEU A 74 6.81 16.34 -59.13
N LYS A 75 7.37 17.54 -59.02
CA LYS A 75 8.83 17.71 -59.03
C LYS A 75 9.53 16.94 -57.92
N PRO A 76 9.03 16.91 -56.67
CA PRO A 76 9.66 16.10 -55.62
C PRO A 76 9.67 14.60 -55.96
N LEU A 77 8.55 14.07 -56.47
CA LEU A 77 8.43 12.68 -56.92
C LEU A 77 9.49 12.31 -57.98
N PHE A 78 9.69 13.19 -58.96
CA PHE A 78 10.66 13.02 -60.05
C PHE A 78 11.98 13.76 -59.78
N ASP A 79 12.41 13.89 -58.52
CA ASP A 79 13.72 14.44 -58.21
C ASP A 79 14.84 13.53 -58.72
N ASN A 80 16.01 14.11 -59.03
CA ASN A 80 17.15 13.34 -59.53
C ASN A 80 17.68 12.33 -58.50
N SER A 81 17.48 12.56 -57.20
CA SER A 81 17.80 11.59 -56.14
C SER A 81 17.02 10.26 -56.30
N ASN A 82 15.79 10.32 -56.82
CA ASN A 82 14.95 9.14 -57.09
C ASN A 82 15.30 8.41 -58.38
N LYS A 83 16.26 8.91 -59.17
CA LYS A 83 16.61 8.34 -60.49
C LYS A 83 16.87 6.84 -60.43
N MET A 84 17.58 6.34 -59.42
CA MET A 84 17.86 4.91 -59.31
C MET A 84 16.60 4.08 -59.04
N ALA A 85 15.67 4.59 -58.21
CA ALA A 85 14.41 3.92 -57.91
C ALA A 85 13.45 3.92 -59.11
N LEU A 86 13.43 5.01 -59.87
CA LEU A 86 12.52 5.22 -60.99
C LEU A 86 13.05 4.67 -62.33
N THR A 87 14.34 4.38 -62.47
CA THR A 87 14.85 3.77 -63.72
C THR A 87 14.27 2.37 -63.92
N ASN A 88 13.63 2.14 -65.07
CA ASN A 88 12.84 0.95 -65.40
C ASN A 88 11.57 0.76 -64.54
N ALA A 89 11.13 1.80 -63.84
CA ALA A 89 9.80 1.81 -63.24
C ALA A 89 8.74 1.88 -64.35
N LEU A 90 7.61 1.21 -64.11
CA LEU A 90 6.42 1.35 -64.94
C LEU A 90 5.51 2.39 -64.30
N ALA A 91 5.01 3.33 -65.07
CA ALA A 91 4.11 4.36 -64.58
C ALA A 91 2.91 4.52 -65.52
N THR A 92 1.77 4.93 -64.97
CA THR A 92 0.65 5.45 -65.76
C THR A 92 0.53 6.95 -65.46
N ILE A 93 0.87 7.77 -66.45
CA ILE A 93 0.98 9.22 -66.31
C ILE A 93 -0.16 9.94 -67.02
N VAL A 94 -0.65 11.03 -66.44
CA VAL A 94 -1.56 11.94 -67.14
C VAL A 94 -0.75 13.10 -67.68
N VAL A 95 -0.85 13.33 -68.99
CA VAL A 95 -0.12 14.41 -69.66
C VAL A 95 -1.11 15.47 -70.12
N LYS A 96 -0.88 16.72 -69.74
CA LYS A 96 -1.60 17.89 -70.25
C LYS A 96 -0.59 18.90 -70.78
N ASN A 97 -0.78 19.39 -72.01
CA ASN A 97 0.11 20.37 -72.63
C ASN A 97 1.61 19.97 -72.61
N GLY A 98 1.91 18.68 -72.80
CA GLY A 98 3.28 18.13 -72.78
C GLY A 98 3.93 18.04 -71.39
N GLN A 99 3.14 18.23 -70.33
CA GLN A 99 3.58 18.15 -68.93
C GLN A 99 2.86 17.00 -68.21
N ILE A 100 3.59 16.21 -67.44
CA ILE A 100 3.03 15.21 -66.53
C ILE A 100 2.36 15.96 -65.39
N THR A 101 1.04 15.88 -65.30
CA THR A 101 0.24 16.54 -64.27
C THR A 101 -0.22 15.60 -63.18
N ASP A 102 -0.19 14.28 -63.41
CA ASP A 102 -0.62 13.28 -62.43
C ASP A 102 0.05 11.92 -62.69
N VAL A 103 0.17 11.11 -61.63
CA VAL A 103 0.63 9.72 -61.67
C VAL A 103 -0.45 8.84 -61.05
N THR A 104 -1.11 8.04 -61.88
CA THR A 104 -2.24 7.18 -61.46
C THR A 104 -1.81 5.74 -61.17
N SER A 105 -0.57 5.39 -61.50
CA SER A 105 0.07 4.15 -61.05
C SER A 105 1.58 4.29 -61.17
N LEU A 106 2.33 3.76 -60.20
CA LEU A 106 3.78 3.67 -60.23
C LEU A 106 4.24 2.31 -59.71
N THR A 107 5.12 1.64 -60.44
CA THR A 107 5.72 0.35 -60.05
C THR A 107 7.24 0.47 -59.99
N LEU A 108 7.79 0.33 -58.78
CA LEU A 108 9.23 0.33 -58.52
C LEU A 108 9.81 -1.08 -58.72
N ASN A 109 10.70 -1.23 -59.71
CA ASN A 109 11.25 -2.52 -60.14
C ASN A 109 12.70 -2.76 -59.72
N LYS A 110 13.38 -1.76 -59.14
CA LYS A 110 14.79 -1.85 -58.75
C LYS A 110 14.92 -2.24 -57.29
N ALA A 111 15.87 -3.11 -57.00
CA ALA A 111 16.15 -3.58 -55.64
C ALA A 111 17.31 -2.79 -55.03
N GLY A 112 17.25 -2.59 -53.71
CA GLY A 112 18.42 -2.30 -52.90
C GLY A 112 19.12 -3.58 -52.44
N THR A 113 19.92 -3.46 -51.39
CA THR A 113 20.59 -4.57 -50.70
C THR A 113 20.47 -4.39 -49.19
N SER A 114 20.74 -5.44 -48.42
CA SER A 114 20.73 -5.37 -46.95
C SER A 114 21.70 -4.34 -46.34
N LYS A 115 22.77 -3.98 -47.08
CA LYS A 115 23.74 -2.95 -46.65
C LYS A 115 23.39 -1.55 -47.16
N LYS A 116 22.60 -1.46 -48.22
CA LYS A 116 22.27 -0.21 -48.89
C LYS A 116 20.87 -0.32 -49.51
N SER A 117 19.88 0.19 -48.78
CA SER A 117 18.51 0.31 -49.29
C SER A 117 18.47 1.23 -50.51
N LEU A 118 17.49 0.98 -51.38
CA LEU A 118 17.15 1.87 -52.48
C LEU A 118 16.09 2.85 -52.01
N TYR A 119 16.41 4.14 -52.03
CA TYR A 119 15.51 5.19 -51.55
C TYR A 119 14.61 5.68 -52.67
N PHE A 120 13.34 5.88 -52.33
CA PHE A 120 12.35 6.61 -53.11
C PHE A 120 11.68 7.62 -52.18
N ASP A 121 12.07 8.89 -52.31
CA ASP A 121 11.63 10.00 -51.48
C ASP A 121 10.64 10.85 -52.28
N GLY A 122 9.37 10.81 -51.90
CA GLY A 122 8.31 11.52 -52.60
C GLY A 122 8.30 13.03 -52.36
N GLY A 123 9.04 13.53 -51.36
CA GLY A 123 9.03 14.94 -50.93
C GLY A 123 7.61 15.53 -50.84
N ASP A 124 6.71 14.82 -50.16
CA ASP A 124 5.29 15.11 -49.96
C ASP A 124 4.42 15.10 -51.23
N ALA A 125 4.96 14.62 -52.36
CA ALA A 125 4.17 14.50 -53.59
C ALA A 125 3.07 13.44 -53.47
N GLN A 126 2.03 13.63 -54.30
CA GLN A 126 0.87 12.75 -54.35
C GLN A 126 0.92 11.83 -55.58
N ILE A 127 0.57 10.56 -55.36
CA ILE A 127 0.26 9.57 -56.39
C ILE A 127 -1.25 9.31 -56.29
N SER A 128 -2.02 9.75 -57.29
CA SER A 128 -3.49 9.67 -57.30
C SER A 128 -4.04 8.24 -57.47
N GLY A 129 -3.18 7.22 -57.47
CA GLY A 129 -3.56 5.82 -57.59
C GLY A 129 -2.56 4.90 -56.92
N ASP A 130 -2.28 3.74 -57.51
CA ASP A 130 -1.54 2.68 -56.81
C ASP A 130 -0.02 2.84 -56.88
N LEU A 131 0.66 2.60 -55.76
CA LEU A 131 2.11 2.45 -55.69
C LEU A 131 2.47 0.97 -55.47
N THR A 132 3.17 0.37 -56.43
CA THR A 132 3.60 -1.04 -56.36
C THR A 132 5.11 -1.15 -56.13
N VAL A 133 5.52 -1.96 -55.15
CA VAL A 133 6.91 -2.31 -54.87
C VAL A 133 7.16 -3.75 -55.28
N ASN A 134 8.07 -3.93 -56.24
CA ASN A 134 8.31 -5.21 -56.89
C ASN A 134 9.73 -5.75 -56.66
N ALA A 135 10.44 -5.21 -55.67
CA ALA A 135 11.84 -5.49 -55.41
C ALA A 135 12.23 -5.33 -53.94
N ASP A 136 13.31 -5.99 -53.52
CA ASP A 136 13.79 -6.01 -52.13
C ASP A 136 14.53 -4.74 -51.70
N TYR A 137 14.51 -4.47 -50.40
CA TYR A 137 15.27 -3.40 -49.73
C TYR A 137 14.99 -2.01 -50.31
N VAL A 138 13.73 -1.75 -50.65
CA VAL A 138 13.25 -0.41 -51.01
C VAL A 138 12.82 0.31 -49.74
N LYS A 139 13.26 1.56 -49.59
CA LYS A 139 12.73 2.50 -48.59
C LYS A 139 11.92 3.56 -49.33
N ILE A 140 10.64 3.64 -49.02
CA ILE A 140 9.75 4.70 -49.50
C ILE A 140 9.57 5.69 -48.36
N GLN A 141 9.66 6.98 -48.68
CA GLN A 141 9.43 8.02 -47.70
C GLN A 141 8.71 9.23 -48.27
N ASP A 142 8.06 10.00 -47.40
CA ASP A 142 7.52 11.33 -47.66
C ASP A 142 6.61 11.35 -48.91
N VAL A 143 5.60 10.48 -48.96
CA VAL A 143 4.71 10.36 -50.14
C VAL A 143 3.28 10.06 -49.74
N THR A 144 2.32 10.67 -50.45
CA THR A 144 0.90 10.34 -50.33
C THR A 144 0.46 9.47 -51.50
N VAL A 145 -0.13 8.31 -51.20
CA VAL A 145 -0.68 7.35 -52.16
C VAL A 145 -2.18 7.27 -51.94
N ASP A 146 -2.99 7.81 -52.86
CA ASP A 146 -4.44 7.82 -52.69
C ASP A 146 -5.05 6.43 -52.83
N GLY A 147 -4.44 5.58 -53.67
CA GLY A 147 -4.87 4.20 -53.87
C GLY A 147 -4.21 3.24 -52.88
N GLN A 148 -3.85 2.06 -53.38
CA GLN A 148 -3.20 1.02 -52.60
C GLN A 148 -1.69 1.06 -52.72
N LEU A 149 -1.01 0.73 -51.62
CA LEU A 149 0.41 0.39 -51.65
C LEU A 149 0.56 -1.13 -51.74
N ILE A 150 1.08 -1.64 -52.85
CA ILE A 150 1.12 -3.07 -53.16
C ILE A 150 2.55 -3.60 -53.05
N ILE A 151 2.78 -4.50 -52.10
CA ILE A 151 4.03 -5.24 -51.94
C ILE A 151 3.86 -6.59 -52.64
N THR A 152 4.55 -6.78 -53.77
CA THR A 152 4.36 -7.98 -54.58
C THR A 152 5.04 -9.21 -53.99
N SER A 153 4.75 -10.38 -54.55
CA SER A 153 5.43 -11.65 -54.23
C SER A 153 6.93 -11.65 -54.56
N ARG A 154 7.45 -10.62 -55.26
CA ARG A 154 8.88 -10.49 -55.58
C ARG A 154 9.70 -9.89 -54.44
N VAL A 155 9.06 -9.15 -53.53
CA VAL A 155 9.72 -8.64 -52.32
C VAL A 155 9.84 -9.79 -51.32
N LYS A 156 11.04 -10.30 -51.09
CA LYS A 156 11.31 -11.51 -50.29
C LYS A 156 12.01 -11.23 -48.96
N LYS A 157 12.57 -10.04 -48.76
CA LYS A 157 13.48 -9.76 -47.64
C LYS A 157 13.01 -8.61 -46.77
N ALA A 158 12.99 -7.39 -47.30
CA ALA A 158 12.66 -6.22 -46.49
C ALA A 158 12.11 -5.07 -47.32
N ILE A 159 11.29 -4.24 -46.68
CA ILE A 159 10.80 -2.95 -47.17
C ILE A 159 10.62 -2.01 -45.96
N THR A 160 10.84 -0.72 -46.17
CA THR A 160 10.59 0.32 -45.17
C THR A 160 9.69 1.40 -45.77
N LEU A 161 8.65 1.77 -45.04
CA LEU A 161 7.78 2.92 -45.32
C LEU A 161 7.97 3.92 -44.18
N ASP A 162 8.27 5.17 -44.51
CA ASP A 162 8.66 6.21 -43.55
C ASP A 162 7.93 7.52 -43.89
N ASP A 163 6.97 7.95 -43.05
CA ASP A 163 6.03 9.05 -43.36
C ASP A 163 5.32 8.88 -44.71
N VAL A 164 4.70 7.72 -44.92
CA VAL A 164 3.89 7.42 -46.11
C VAL A 164 2.42 7.43 -45.74
N ALA A 165 1.62 8.23 -46.43
CA ALA A 165 0.16 8.20 -46.30
C ALA A 165 -0.43 7.27 -47.36
N VAL A 166 -1.30 6.33 -46.97
CA VAL A 166 -1.99 5.41 -47.89
C VAL A 166 -3.49 5.57 -47.70
N GLY A 167 -4.20 5.99 -48.76
CA GLY A 167 -5.63 6.26 -48.73
C GLY A 167 -6.47 4.99 -48.57
N ASP A 168 -6.10 3.91 -49.26
CA ASP A 168 -6.83 2.63 -49.20
C ASP A 168 -6.21 1.63 -48.20
N THR A 169 -5.25 0.84 -48.67
CA THR A 169 -4.63 -0.23 -47.89
C THR A 169 -3.23 -0.59 -48.38
N ILE A 170 -2.39 -1.06 -47.46
CA ILE A 170 -1.14 -1.73 -47.75
C ILE A 170 -1.43 -3.21 -48.00
N THR A 171 -1.27 -3.66 -49.24
CA THR A 171 -1.52 -5.05 -49.64
C THR A 171 -0.22 -5.84 -49.79
N LEU A 172 -0.09 -6.92 -49.02
CA LEU A 172 0.98 -7.89 -49.16
C LEU A 172 0.49 -9.11 -49.94
N LYS A 173 0.94 -9.23 -51.19
CA LYS A 173 0.51 -10.31 -52.09
C LYS A 173 1.09 -11.68 -51.68
N PRO A 174 0.36 -12.78 -51.93
CA PRO A 174 0.81 -14.13 -51.62
C PRO A 174 2.11 -14.50 -52.33
N LEU A 175 2.91 -15.35 -51.70
CA LEU A 175 4.09 -15.91 -52.34
C LEU A 175 3.69 -16.94 -53.40
N ILE A 176 4.36 -16.89 -54.56
CA ILE A 176 4.21 -17.89 -55.62
C ILE A 176 4.99 -19.18 -55.28
N THR A 177 5.95 -19.10 -54.33
CA THR A 177 6.87 -20.20 -54.00
C THR A 177 6.48 -20.92 -52.71
N LYS A 178 6.61 -22.25 -52.69
CA LYS A 178 6.34 -23.08 -51.50
C LYS A 178 7.28 -22.81 -50.30
N LYS A 179 8.53 -22.38 -50.55
CA LYS A 179 9.48 -22.01 -49.48
C LYS A 179 9.35 -20.51 -49.18
N ALA A 180 8.93 -20.20 -47.96
CA ALA A 180 8.84 -18.83 -47.45
C ALA A 180 9.93 -18.55 -46.39
N ASN A 181 10.64 -17.44 -46.58
CA ASN A 181 11.44 -16.78 -45.55
C ASN A 181 10.64 -15.60 -44.98
N TRP A 182 11.05 -15.11 -43.81
CA TRP A 182 10.47 -13.90 -43.22
C TRP A 182 10.70 -12.68 -44.13
N LEU A 183 9.61 -11.99 -44.48
CA LEU A 183 9.62 -10.64 -45.05
C LEU A 183 9.47 -9.65 -43.90
N TYR A 184 10.39 -8.70 -43.78
CA TYR A 184 10.35 -7.63 -42.78
C TYR A 184 9.75 -6.36 -43.39
N VAL A 185 8.67 -5.87 -42.79
CA VAL A 185 8.00 -4.64 -43.18
C VAL A 185 8.10 -3.68 -42.01
N THR A 186 8.84 -2.60 -42.21
CA THR A 186 9.01 -1.54 -41.20
C THR A 186 8.17 -0.34 -41.60
N LEU A 187 7.32 0.09 -40.70
CA LEU A 187 6.41 1.22 -40.83
C LEU A 187 6.85 2.29 -39.81
N LYS A 188 7.28 3.45 -40.30
CA LYS A 188 7.72 4.57 -39.48
C LYS A 188 6.87 5.78 -39.75
N ASP A 189 6.43 6.46 -38.69
CA ASP A 189 5.61 7.66 -38.78
C ASP A 189 4.38 7.51 -39.70
N MET A 190 3.90 6.27 -39.86
CA MET A 190 2.76 5.93 -40.71
C MET A 190 1.47 6.27 -40.00
N LYS A 191 0.70 7.22 -40.52
CA LYS A 191 -0.63 7.54 -39.97
C LYS A 191 -1.63 6.43 -40.29
N SER A 192 -2.26 5.86 -39.26
CA SER A 192 -3.54 5.11 -39.33
C SER A 192 -3.65 4.14 -40.52
N SER A 193 -2.78 3.14 -40.60
CA SER A 193 -2.69 2.25 -41.77
C SER A 193 -3.59 1.02 -41.69
N ASN A 194 -4.24 0.68 -42.81
CA ASN A 194 -4.95 -0.58 -43.03
C ASN A 194 -4.06 -1.56 -43.81
N ILE A 195 -3.89 -2.79 -43.31
CA ILE A 195 -3.06 -3.81 -43.95
C ILE A 195 -3.92 -4.99 -44.39
N ASN A 196 -3.75 -5.42 -45.64
CA ASN A 196 -4.24 -6.70 -46.14
C ASN A 196 -3.08 -7.67 -46.34
N LEU A 197 -3.02 -8.69 -45.48
CA LEU A 197 -1.97 -9.69 -45.44
C LEU A 197 -2.46 -11.01 -46.04
N ALA A 198 -2.07 -11.29 -47.28
CA ALA A 198 -2.32 -12.57 -47.95
C ALA A 198 -1.07 -13.45 -48.02
N ARG A 199 -0.09 -13.24 -47.12
CA ARG A 199 1.23 -13.85 -47.17
C ARG A 199 1.70 -14.35 -45.81
N THR A 200 2.19 -15.60 -45.76
CA THR A 200 2.81 -16.17 -44.56
C THR A 200 4.23 -15.66 -44.31
N LYS A 201 4.65 -15.73 -43.04
CA LYS A 201 5.98 -15.30 -42.58
C LYS A 201 6.27 -13.85 -42.94
N VAL A 202 5.38 -12.97 -42.53
CA VAL A 202 5.59 -11.52 -42.59
C VAL A 202 5.75 -11.03 -41.15
N ASN A 203 6.81 -10.26 -40.92
CA ASN A 203 6.99 -9.46 -39.72
C ASN A 203 6.62 -8.02 -40.08
N VAL A 204 5.64 -7.45 -39.40
CA VAL A 204 5.28 -6.02 -39.49
C VAL A 204 5.67 -5.36 -38.18
N SER A 205 6.51 -4.33 -38.26
CA SER A 205 6.87 -3.49 -37.11
C SER A 205 6.44 -2.06 -37.37
N SER A 206 5.79 -1.44 -36.39
CA SER A 206 5.36 -0.04 -36.47
C SER A 206 5.57 0.70 -35.16
N ASP A 207 6.01 1.96 -35.26
CA ASP A 207 6.09 2.92 -34.15
C ASP A 207 4.75 3.62 -33.85
N GLN A 208 3.79 3.54 -34.79
CA GLN A 208 2.43 4.06 -34.64
C GLN A 208 1.41 2.92 -34.53
N ALA A 209 0.21 3.25 -34.05
CA ALA A 209 -0.89 2.29 -34.00
C ALA A 209 -1.48 2.03 -35.40
N LEU A 210 -1.75 0.76 -35.69
CA LEU A 210 -2.38 0.31 -36.93
C LEU A 210 -3.89 0.18 -36.73
N SER A 211 -4.69 0.75 -37.64
CA SER A 211 -6.15 0.72 -37.52
C SER A 211 -6.72 -0.67 -37.78
N LYS A 212 -6.20 -1.35 -38.80
CA LYS A 212 -6.74 -2.65 -39.19
C LYS A 212 -5.70 -3.53 -39.86
N ILE A 213 -5.71 -4.81 -39.52
CA ILE A 213 -4.97 -5.84 -40.25
C ILE A 213 -5.95 -6.96 -40.58
N ASP A 214 -6.13 -7.26 -41.86
CA ASP A 214 -6.86 -8.44 -42.32
C ASP A 214 -5.86 -9.49 -42.79
N VAL A 215 -5.87 -10.65 -42.14
CA VAL A 215 -5.06 -11.80 -42.52
C VAL A 215 -5.93 -12.80 -43.24
N VAL A 216 -5.65 -13.05 -44.53
CA VAL A 216 -6.55 -13.79 -45.42
C VAL A 216 -5.87 -14.90 -46.21
N GLY A 217 -6.63 -15.96 -46.50
CA GLY A 217 -6.20 -17.06 -47.38
C GLY A 217 -5.19 -18.00 -46.71
N LYS A 218 -4.17 -18.43 -47.44
CA LYS A 218 -3.19 -19.45 -46.98
C LYS A 218 -2.05 -18.87 -46.16
N VAL A 219 -2.39 -18.15 -45.08
CA VAL A 219 -1.42 -17.57 -44.14
C VAL A 219 -1.29 -18.48 -42.93
N LEU A 220 -0.09 -18.99 -42.67
CA LEU A 220 0.19 -19.91 -41.55
C LEU A 220 0.81 -19.20 -40.34
N SER A 221 1.46 -18.07 -40.57
CA SER A 221 2.15 -17.32 -39.53
C SER A 221 2.23 -15.84 -39.86
N PHE A 222 2.01 -15.02 -38.84
CA PHE A 222 2.15 -13.57 -38.89
C PHE A 222 2.81 -13.09 -37.60
N ASP A 223 3.80 -12.22 -37.73
CA ASP A 223 4.49 -11.57 -36.61
C ASP A 223 4.22 -10.07 -36.69
N VAL A 224 3.70 -9.50 -35.60
CA VAL A 224 3.40 -8.07 -35.51
C VAL A 224 4.00 -7.49 -34.24
N MET A 225 4.81 -6.46 -34.42
CA MET A 225 5.49 -5.71 -33.37
C MET A 225 4.93 -4.28 -33.40
N ALA A 226 3.66 -4.14 -33.03
CA ALA A 226 2.90 -2.89 -33.12
C ALA A 226 1.62 -2.92 -32.26
N ASN A 227 1.09 -1.73 -31.98
CA ASN A 227 -0.29 -1.62 -31.49
C ASN A 227 -1.27 -1.74 -32.67
N VAL A 228 -2.37 -2.49 -32.48
CA VAL A 228 -3.37 -2.75 -33.52
C VAL A 228 -4.77 -2.55 -32.93
N GLU A 229 -5.60 -1.72 -33.55
CA GLU A 229 -7.00 -1.56 -33.13
C GLU A 229 -7.80 -2.83 -33.47
N LYS A 230 -7.71 -3.31 -34.71
CA LYS A 230 -8.45 -4.50 -35.14
C LYS A 230 -7.62 -5.47 -35.99
N LEU A 231 -7.52 -6.72 -35.55
CA LEU A 231 -6.95 -7.84 -36.29
C LEU A 231 -8.06 -8.81 -36.70
N THR A 232 -8.30 -8.97 -38.00
CA THR A 232 -9.19 -10.01 -38.54
C THR A 232 -8.35 -11.17 -39.06
N ILE A 233 -8.70 -12.39 -38.66
CA ILE A 233 -8.05 -13.63 -39.11
C ILE A 233 -9.09 -14.46 -39.86
N ASP A 234 -8.92 -14.59 -41.17
CA ASP A 234 -9.81 -15.32 -42.09
C ASP A 234 -8.96 -16.22 -43.00
N VAL A 235 -8.36 -17.24 -42.38
CA VAL A 235 -7.39 -18.13 -43.02
C VAL A 235 -8.02 -19.47 -43.37
N GLU A 236 -7.41 -20.18 -44.33
CA GLU A 236 -7.88 -21.50 -44.77
C GLU A 236 -7.33 -22.66 -43.91
N GLU A 237 -6.21 -22.46 -43.22
CA GLU A 237 -5.43 -23.51 -42.54
C GLU A 237 -5.11 -23.14 -41.07
N ASP A 238 -4.16 -23.83 -40.44
CA ASP A 238 -3.65 -23.48 -39.12
C ASP A 238 -2.88 -22.15 -39.16
N PHE A 239 -3.06 -21.30 -38.14
CA PHE A 239 -2.44 -19.98 -38.05
C PHE A 239 -1.82 -19.73 -36.68
N ASN A 240 -0.64 -19.10 -36.68
CA ASN A 240 0.05 -18.67 -35.47
C ASN A 240 0.34 -17.17 -35.51
N LEU A 241 -0.10 -16.47 -34.47
CA LEU A 241 0.25 -15.08 -34.20
C LEU A 241 1.52 -15.01 -33.35
N TYR A 242 2.47 -14.18 -33.76
CA TYR A 242 3.68 -13.87 -33.02
C TYR A 242 3.81 -12.36 -32.82
N GLY A 243 4.72 -11.99 -31.93
CA GLY A 243 5.11 -10.60 -31.69
C GLY A 243 4.59 -10.04 -30.38
N GLU A 244 4.62 -8.72 -30.26
CA GLU A 244 4.29 -7.97 -29.05
C GLU A 244 3.61 -6.64 -29.37
N GLY A 245 2.89 -6.11 -28.38
CA GLY A 245 2.11 -4.88 -28.49
C GLY A 245 0.71 -5.05 -27.90
N LYS A 246 -0.15 -4.06 -28.12
CA LYS A 246 -1.57 -4.11 -27.75
C LYS A 246 -2.43 -4.43 -28.98
N ILE A 247 -3.32 -5.40 -28.88
CA ILE A 247 -4.37 -5.63 -29.88
C ILE A 247 -5.73 -5.40 -29.24
N GLU A 248 -6.48 -4.38 -29.67
CA GLU A 248 -7.75 -4.07 -29.00
C GLU A 248 -8.82 -5.12 -29.29
N GLN A 249 -8.95 -5.53 -30.56
CA GLN A 249 -9.87 -6.57 -30.98
C GLN A 249 -9.23 -7.55 -31.95
N ILE A 250 -9.39 -8.85 -31.66
CA ILE A 250 -9.15 -9.94 -32.62
C ILE A 250 -10.50 -10.53 -33.02
N VAL A 251 -10.72 -10.69 -34.33
CA VAL A 251 -11.88 -11.39 -34.91
C VAL A 251 -11.39 -12.58 -35.71
N VAL A 252 -11.71 -13.78 -35.26
CA VAL A 252 -11.37 -15.04 -35.94
C VAL A 252 -12.59 -15.51 -36.73
N LYS A 253 -12.47 -15.50 -38.06
CA LYS A 253 -13.53 -15.87 -39.02
C LYS A 253 -13.31 -17.23 -39.68
N GLY A 254 -12.07 -17.71 -39.72
CA GLY A 254 -11.71 -18.95 -40.38
C GLY A 254 -10.40 -19.54 -39.85
N GLY A 255 -10.14 -20.80 -40.21
CA GLY A 255 -8.95 -21.57 -39.86
C GLY A 255 -9.30 -22.92 -39.26
N SER A 256 -8.29 -23.79 -39.12
CA SER A 256 -8.46 -25.06 -38.39
C SER A 256 -8.07 -24.88 -36.92
N LYS A 257 -6.81 -24.51 -36.68
CA LYS A 257 -6.30 -24.10 -35.36
C LYS A 257 -5.71 -22.69 -35.43
N VAL A 258 -6.18 -21.80 -34.58
CA VAL A 258 -5.71 -20.41 -34.51
C VAL A 258 -5.08 -20.18 -33.15
N ALA A 259 -3.76 -20.02 -33.13
CA ALA A 259 -2.97 -19.79 -31.94
C ALA A 259 -2.73 -18.29 -31.72
N LEU A 260 -3.30 -17.75 -30.63
CA LEU A 260 -3.19 -16.34 -30.23
C LEU A 260 -2.35 -16.16 -28.96
N ASP A 261 -1.65 -17.20 -28.50
CA ASP A 261 -0.73 -17.23 -27.34
C ASP A 261 0.60 -16.49 -27.60
N SER A 262 0.49 -15.35 -28.27
CA SER A 262 1.55 -14.37 -28.45
C SER A 262 1.76 -13.51 -27.20
N SER A 263 2.83 -12.71 -27.18
CA SER A 263 3.12 -11.76 -26.09
C SER A 263 2.21 -10.52 -26.08
N HIS A 264 1.18 -10.47 -26.94
CA HIS A 264 0.29 -9.32 -27.05
C HIS A 264 -0.63 -9.16 -25.84
N GLN A 265 -0.88 -7.90 -25.46
CA GLN A 265 -2.00 -7.54 -24.61
C GLN A 265 -3.27 -7.45 -25.46
N VAL A 266 -4.10 -8.49 -25.40
CA VAL A 266 -5.33 -8.57 -26.21
C VAL A 266 -6.56 -8.11 -25.41
N GLY A 267 -7.28 -7.13 -25.94
CA GLY A 267 -8.46 -6.56 -25.31
C GLY A 267 -9.69 -7.48 -25.41
N LYS A 268 -10.10 -7.83 -26.63
CA LYS A 268 -11.25 -8.70 -26.92
C LYS A 268 -10.91 -9.71 -28.02
N VAL A 269 -11.29 -10.96 -27.82
CA VAL A 269 -11.29 -11.99 -28.87
C VAL A 269 -12.74 -12.35 -29.21
N GLN A 270 -13.08 -12.31 -30.50
CA GLN A 270 -14.36 -12.75 -31.05
C GLN A 270 -14.08 -13.89 -32.04
N VAL A 271 -14.82 -14.99 -31.89
CA VAL A 271 -14.71 -16.16 -32.77
C VAL A 271 -16.05 -16.34 -33.48
N ASP A 272 -16.07 -16.09 -34.78
CA ASP A 272 -17.28 -16.11 -35.60
C ASP A 272 -17.57 -17.51 -36.15
N ASP A 273 -16.52 -18.27 -36.51
CA ASP A 273 -16.65 -19.66 -36.97
C ASP A 273 -16.51 -20.65 -35.81
N LYS A 274 -17.60 -21.38 -35.57
CA LYS A 274 -17.74 -22.36 -34.48
C LYS A 274 -16.85 -23.59 -34.64
N ASN A 275 -16.32 -23.84 -35.83
CA ASN A 275 -15.45 -24.99 -36.10
C ASN A 275 -13.97 -24.69 -35.85
N VAL A 276 -13.61 -23.43 -35.62
CA VAL A 276 -12.22 -23.03 -35.37
C VAL A 276 -11.84 -23.36 -33.93
N SER A 277 -10.70 -24.04 -33.76
CA SER A 277 -10.07 -24.21 -32.44
C SER A 277 -9.14 -23.03 -32.16
N VAL A 278 -9.52 -22.15 -31.23
CA VAL A 278 -8.72 -20.96 -30.87
C VAL A 278 -7.99 -21.17 -29.54
N THR A 279 -6.66 -21.07 -29.55
CA THR A 279 -5.86 -20.94 -28.33
C THR A 279 -5.81 -19.47 -27.96
N LEU A 280 -6.33 -19.11 -26.78
CA LEU A 280 -6.38 -17.72 -26.32
C LEU A 280 -5.04 -17.26 -25.73
N PRO A 281 -4.78 -15.94 -25.72
CA PRO A 281 -3.62 -15.37 -25.03
C PRO A 281 -3.62 -15.75 -23.54
N VAL A 282 -2.43 -15.94 -22.96
CA VAL A 282 -2.29 -16.14 -21.51
C VAL A 282 -2.63 -14.84 -20.81
N ILE A 283 -3.71 -14.84 -20.02
CA ILE A 283 -4.19 -13.65 -19.31
C ILE A 283 -3.66 -13.65 -17.88
N ASP A 284 -3.04 -12.55 -17.46
CA ASP A 284 -2.57 -12.39 -16.09
C ASP A 284 -3.76 -12.14 -15.15
N LYS A 285 -4.05 -13.13 -14.31
CA LYS A 285 -5.09 -13.09 -13.26
C LYS A 285 -4.50 -13.01 -11.85
N LYS A 286 -3.19 -12.78 -11.71
CA LYS A 286 -2.50 -12.85 -10.41
C LYS A 286 -3.09 -11.88 -9.38
N GLU A 287 -3.31 -10.63 -9.76
CA GLU A 287 -3.89 -9.63 -8.86
C GLU A 287 -5.32 -10.01 -8.44
N LEU A 288 -6.17 -10.38 -9.41
CA LEU A 288 -7.55 -10.81 -9.14
C LEU A 288 -7.59 -12.01 -8.20
N ASN A 289 -6.76 -13.04 -8.45
CA ASN A 289 -6.67 -14.22 -7.60
C ASN A 289 -6.15 -13.88 -6.20
N THR A 290 -5.21 -12.94 -6.07
CA THR A 290 -4.70 -12.46 -4.77
C THR A 290 -5.81 -11.79 -3.97
N LEU A 291 -6.61 -10.91 -4.60
CA LEU A 291 -7.74 -10.25 -3.96
C LEU A 291 -8.80 -11.25 -3.48
N LEU A 292 -9.05 -12.30 -4.27
CA LEU A 292 -10.06 -13.32 -3.99
C LEU A 292 -9.65 -14.37 -2.96
N ALA A 293 -8.35 -14.53 -2.70
CA ALA A 293 -7.83 -15.56 -1.79
C ALA A 293 -8.24 -15.34 -0.34
N SER A 294 -8.36 -14.08 0.10
CA SER A 294 -8.77 -13.74 1.46
C SER A 294 -9.51 -12.39 1.48
N PRO A 295 -10.81 -12.37 1.14
CA PRO A 295 -11.61 -11.15 1.29
C PRO A 295 -11.64 -10.73 2.76
N PRO A 296 -11.41 -9.44 3.08
CA PRO A 296 -11.22 -8.95 4.46
C PRO A 296 -12.55 -8.80 5.20
N TYR A 297 -13.23 -9.92 5.39
CA TYR A 297 -14.51 -9.97 6.08
C TYR A 297 -14.36 -9.72 7.58
N VAL A 298 -15.39 -9.10 8.16
CA VAL A 298 -15.51 -8.87 9.60
C VAL A 298 -16.75 -9.60 10.13
N GLN A 299 -16.93 -9.63 11.45
CA GLN A 299 -18.08 -10.28 12.07
C GLN A 299 -19.40 -9.64 11.61
N VAL A 300 -20.45 -10.45 11.48
CA VAL A 300 -21.80 -9.96 11.17
C VAL A 300 -22.57 -9.79 12.47
N SER A 301 -23.20 -8.64 12.65
CA SER A 301 -24.04 -8.34 13.80
C SER A 301 -25.26 -7.50 13.39
N VAL A 302 -26.30 -7.50 14.23
CA VAL A 302 -27.49 -6.65 14.06
C VAL A 302 -27.23 -5.24 14.61
N ASN A 303 -26.55 -5.14 15.75
CA ASN A 303 -26.37 -3.88 16.49
C ASN A 303 -24.99 -3.72 17.14
N GLY A 304 -24.12 -4.73 17.09
CA GLY A 304 -22.76 -4.67 17.60
C GLY A 304 -22.63 -4.78 19.12
N TYR A 305 -23.69 -5.17 19.85
CA TYR A 305 -23.65 -5.30 21.32
C TYR A 305 -22.82 -6.49 21.80
N GLU A 306 -22.61 -7.48 20.95
CA GLU A 306 -21.84 -8.68 21.20
C GLU A 306 -20.37 -8.54 20.76
N ILE A 307 -20.03 -7.49 20.03
CA ILE A 307 -18.71 -7.25 19.43
C ILE A 307 -17.92 -6.27 20.29
N LEU A 308 -16.64 -6.58 20.54
CA LEU A 308 -15.76 -5.72 21.34
C LEU A 308 -15.58 -4.34 20.70
N THR A 309 -15.41 -3.30 21.50
CA THR A 309 -15.15 -1.92 21.02
C THR A 309 -13.87 -1.80 20.18
N THR A 310 -12.92 -2.73 20.34
CA THR A 310 -11.68 -2.83 19.56
C THR A 310 -11.86 -3.49 18.19
N ASP A 311 -12.95 -4.23 18.00
CA ASP A 311 -13.20 -5.02 16.79
C ASP A 311 -14.19 -4.31 15.86
N LYS A 312 -14.12 -4.68 14.58
CA LYS A 312 -15.05 -4.21 13.55
C LYS A 312 -16.12 -5.26 13.26
N TRP A 313 -17.31 -4.79 12.92
CA TRP A 313 -18.43 -5.61 12.46
C TRP A 313 -19.18 -4.93 11.32
N THR A 314 -20.04 -5.69 10.65
CA THR A 314 -20.90 -5.22 9.55
C THR A 314 -22.29 -5.85 9.64
N THR A 315 -23.27 -5.29 8.93
CA THR A 315 -24.60 -5.90 8.85
C THR A 315 -24.61 -7.05 7.84
N GLN A 316 -25.58 -7.96 7.93
CA GLN A 316 -25.74 -9.03 6.93
C GLN A 316 -26.01 -8.47 5.52
N ALA A 317 -26.74 -7.36 5.43
CA ALA A 317 -27.05 -6.73 4.14
C ALA A 317 -25.78 -6.21 3.45
N ASP A 318 -24.93 -5.47 4.17
CA ASP A 318 -23.68 -4.95 3.64
C ASP A 318 -22.70 -6.08 3.28
N ARG A 319 -22.65 -7.14 4.10
CA ARG A 319 -21.89 -8.35 3.81
C ARG A 319 -22.34 -9.03 2.52
N ASN A 320 -23.64 -9.15 2.31
CA ASN A 320 -24.20 -9.77 1.10
C ASN A 320 -23.90 -8.95 -0.16
N VAL A 321 -23.96 -7.62 -0.08
CA VAL A 321 -23.61 -6.74 -1.20
C VAL A 321 -22.15 -6.97 -1.62
N PHE A 322 -21.22 -7.01 -0.66
CA PHE A 322 -19.81 -7.27 -0.98
C PHE A 322 -19.57 -8.71 -1.46
N GLU A 323 -20.21 -9.72 -0.88
CA GLU A 323 -20.11 -11.12 -1.35
C GLU A 323 -20.62 -11.26 -2.80
N SER A 324 -21.65 -10.50 -3.21
CA SER A 324 -22.10 -10.48 -4.60
C SER A 324 -21.00 -9.96 -5.54
N VAL A 325 -20.23 -8.95 -5.13
CA VAL A 325 -19.08 -8.44 -5.89
C VAL A 325 -17.97 -9.49 -5.96
N VAL A 326 -17.65 -10.13 -4.82
CA VAL A 326 -16.67 -11.22 -4.76
C VAL A 326 -17.07 -12.39 -5.68
N THR A 327 -18.36 -12.74 -5.72
CA THR A 327 -18.89 -13.81 -6.58
C THR A 327 -18.72 -13.47 -8.06
N SER A 328 -19.10 -12.26 -8.49
CA SER A 328 -18.88 -11.81 -9.87
C SER A 328 -17.41 -11.83 -10.26
N ALA A 329 -16.52 -11.40 -9.36
CA ALA A 329 -15.07 -11.46 -9.56
C ALA A 329 -14.56 -12.90 -9.68
N ARG A 330 -15.07 -13.85 -8.88
CA ARG A 330 -14.76 -15.29 -9.00
C ARG A 330 -15.20 -15.87 -10.35
N THR A 331 -16.35 -15.47 -10.87
CA THR A 331 -16.81 -15.92 -12.20
C THR A 331 -15.80 -15.54 -13.29
N VAL A 332 -15.26 -14.32 -13.24
CA VAL A 332 -14.22 -13.87 -14.19
C VAL A 332 -12.89 -14.61 -13.96
N ALA A 333 -12.48 -14.80 -12.71
CA ALA A 333 -11.27 -15.54 -12.38
C ALA A 333 -11.30 -16.99 -12.92
N ASN A 334 -12.42 -17.68 -12.77
CA ASN A 334 -12.61 -19.07 -13.20
C ASN A 334 -12.93 -19.23 -14.71
N ASN A 335 -13.25 -18.16 -15.41
CA ASN A 335 -13.53 -18.21 -16.85
C ASN A 335 -12.22 -18.26 -17.66
N ASN A 336 -11.89 -19.42 -18.22
CA ASN A 336 -10.69 -19.61 -19.06
C ASN A 336 -10.69 -18.77 -20.35
N SER A 337 -11.85 -18.22 -20.73
CA SER A 337 -12.04 -17.35 -21.88
C SER A 337 -12.35 -15.90 -21.50
N ALA A 338 -12.18 -15.51 -20.23
CA ALA A 338 -12.29 -14.12 -19.82
C ALA A 338 -11.30 -13.27 -20.64
N SER A 339 -11.64 -12.03 -20.97
CA SER A 339 -10.72 -11.10 -21.63
C SER A 339 -9.92 -10.26 -20.62
N GLN A 340 -8.82 -9.64 -21.05
CA GLN A 340 -8.04 -8.74 -20.19
C GLN A 340 -8.90 -7.60 -19.63
N GLU A 341 -9.78 -7.04 -20.44
CA GLU A 341 -10.70 -5.97 -20.04
C GLU A 341 -11.75 -6.48 -19.02
N GLN A 342 -12.23 -7.72 -19.15
CA GLN A 342 -13.10 -8.32 -18.14
C GLN A 342 -12.38 -8.50 -16.80
N VAL A 343 -11.12 -8.96 -16.81
CA VAL A 343 -10.30 -9.10 -15.60
C VAL A 343 -10.06 -7.74 -14.95
N LYS A 344 -9.67 -6.72 -15.73
CA LYS A 344 -9.47 -5.35 -15.24
C LYS A 344 -10.74 -4.77 -14.62
N ASN A 345 -11.88 -4.92 -15.30
CA ASN A 345 -13.17 -4.45 -14.77
C ASN A 345 -13.57 -5.19 -13.49
N ALA A 346 -13.32 -6.50 -13.40
CA ALA A 346 -13.56 -7.27 -12.18
C ALA A 346 -12.69 -6.77 -11.00
N ILE A 347 -11.41 -6.46 -11.24
CA ILE A 347 -10.51 -5.88 -10.22
C ILE A 347 -11.04 -4.51 -9.74
N THR A 348 -11.40 -3.63 -10.67
CA THR A 348 -11.95 -2.31 -10.33
C THR A 348 -13.25 -2.42 -9.52
N GLN A 349 -14.18 -3.28 -9.95
CA GLN A 349 -15.43 -3.51 -9.23
C GLN A 349 -15.19 -4.09 -7.84
N TYR A 350 -14.26 -5.06 -7.71
CA TYR A 350 -13.87 -5.61 -6.41
C TYR A 350 -13.34 -4.52 -5.46
N LYS A 351 -12.40 -3.69 -5.93
CA LYS A 351 -11.82 -2.60 -5.12
C LYS A 351 -12.87 -1.58 -4.69
N ASN A 352 -13.78 -1.19 -5.59
CA ASN A 352 -14.88 -0.28 -5.27
C ASN A 352 -15.85 -0.90 -4.25
N GLY A 353 -16.23 -2.17 -4.45
CA GLY A 353 -17.08 -2.91 -3.51
C GLY A 353 -16.43 -3.04 -2.13
N LEU A 354 -15.12 -3.28 -2.10
CA LEU A 354 -14.35 -3.36 -0.86
C LEU A 354 -14.34 -2.03 -0.11
N ALA A 355 -14.14 -0.90 -0.81
CA ALA A 355 -14.16 0.42 -0.19
C ALA A 355 -15.53 0.73 0.44
N VAL A 356 -16.63 0.41 -0.25
CA VAL A 356 -18.00 0.55 0.29
C VAL A 356 -18.19 -0.35 1.50
N TYR A 357 -17.76 -1.61 1.42
CA TYR A 357 -17.85 -2.57 2.51
C TYR A 357 -17.08 -2.11 3.75
N GLN A 358 -15.85 -1.60 3.59
CA GLN A 358 -15.03 -1.06 4.66
C GLN A 358 -15.67 0.18 5.31
N ALA A 359 -16.24 1.08 4.50
CA ALA A 359 -16.96 2.25 5.00
C ALA A 359 -18.22 1.89 5.80
N ALA A 360 -18.86 0.76 5.48
CA ALA A 360 -20.01 0.25 6.22
C ALA A 360 -19.64 -0.43 7.55
N GLN A 361 -18.35 -0.72 7.79
CA GLN A 361 -17.91 -1.36 9.02
C GLN A 361 -18.04 -0.41 10.22
N LYS A 362 -18.58 -0.94 11.32
CA LYS A 362 -18.79 -0.22 12.58
C LYS A 362 -17.92 -0.84 13.66
N SER A 363 -17.54 -0.05 14.67
CA SER A 363 -16.93 -0.60 15.88
C SER A 363 -17.99 -1.27 16.74
N GLY A 364 -17.61 -2.32 17.46
CA GLY A 364 -18.47 -2.94 18.47
C GLY A 364 -18.77 -2.01 19.65
N THR A 365 -19.68 -2.43 20.51
CA THR A 365 -20.10 -1.67 21.71
C THR A 365 -19.94 -2.46 23.00
N LYS A 366 -19.51 -3.73 22.91
CA LYS A 366 -19.17 -4.55 24.07
C LYS A 366 -17.85 -4.07 24.66
N TYR A 367 -17.88 -3.59 25.90
CA TYR A 367 -16.64 -3.32 26.63
C TYR A 367 -15.98 -4.64 27.03
N GLY A 368 -14.66 -4.75 26.82
CA GLY A 368 -13.88 -5.85 27.37
C GLY A 368 -13.82 -5.70 28.88
N TYR A 369 -14.32 -6.68 29.63
CA TYR A 369 -14.16 -6.75 31.08
C TYR A 369 -12.66 -6.87 31.39
N GLY A 370 -12.09 -5.89 32.09
CA GLY A 370 -10.69 -5.99 32.52
C GLY A 370 -10.52 -7.06 33.61
N ASP A 371 -9.32 -7.65 33.70
CA ASP A 371 -9.01 -8.66 34.72
C ASP A 371 -8.85 -8.00 36.10
N LYS A 372 -9.72 -8.39 37.04
CA LYS A 372 -9.81 -7.82 38.39
C LYS A 372 -9.02 -8.62 39.43
N ALA A 373 -8.49 -9.79 39.08
CA ALA A 373 -7.90 -10.72 40.03
C ALA A 373 -6.73 -10.08 40.81
N SER A 374 -5.86 -9.34 40.12
CA SER A 374 -4.72 -8.66 40.75
C SER A 374 -5.15 -7.55 41.70
N LEU A 375 -6.15 -6.74 41.35
CA LEU A 375 -6.68 -5.68 42.22
C LEU A 375 -7.36 -6.26 43.47
N GLN A 376 -8.16 -7.32 43.31
CA GLN A 376 -8.79 -8.00 44.45
C GLN A 376 -7.74 -8.63 45.38
N THR A 377 -6.67 -9.22 44.81
CA THR A 377 -5.55 -9.74 45.59
C THR A 377 -4.86 -8.62 46.37
N LEU A 378 -4.62 -7.47 45.75
CA LEU A 378 -4.01 -6.31 46.39
C LEU A 378 -4.86 -5.80 47.56
N ILE A 379 -6.18 -5.63 47.36
CA ILE A 379 -7.15 -5.25 48.41
C ILE A 379 -7.05 -6.18 49.61
N ASN A 380 -7.00 -7.50 49.38
CA ASN A 380 -6.95 -8.49 50.45
C ASN A 380 -5.59 -8.52 51.18
N SER A 381 -4.54 -7.95 50.60
CA SER A 381 -3.16 -7.99 51.11
C SER A 381 -2.72 -6.75 51.88
N VAL A 382 -3.63 -5.78 52.09
CA VAL A 382 -3.32 -4.51 52.78
C VAL A 382 -2.84 -4.82 54.21
N PRO A 383 -1.61 -4.41 54.59
CA PRO A 383 -1.01 -4.79 55.87
C PRO A 383 -1.48 -3.86 56.99
N TYR A 384 -2.63 -4.15 57.56
CA TYR A 384 -3.16 -3.40 58.70
C TYR A 384 -2.35 -3.67 59.97
N VAL A 385 -2.12 -2.62 60.75
CA VAL A 385 -1.46 -2.70 62.07
C VAL A 385 -2.39 -2.19 63.17
N ALA A 386 -1.98 -2.34 64.43
CA ALA A 386 -2.78 -1.91 65.58
C ALA A 386 -3.11 -0.41 65.53
N ILE A 387 -4.25 -0.02 66.09
CA ILE A 387 -4.64 1.39 66.24
C ILE A 387 -4.31 1.82 67.65
N SER A 388 -3.62 2.95 67.79
CA SER A 388 -3.29 3.51 69.10
C SER A 388 -3.25 5.04 69.04
N TRP A 389 -3.42 5.69 70.19
CA TRP A 389 -3.29 7.15 70.30
C TRP A 389 -1.82 7.58 70.47
N ASN A 390 -1.06 6.85 71.28
CA ASN A 390 0.30 7.22 71.67
C ASN A 390 1.28 6.02 71.77
N GLY A 391 0.85 4.81 71.44
CA GLY A 391 1.66 3.59 71.46
C GLY A 391 1.89 2.98 72.84
N SER A 392 1.27 3.52 73.90
CA SER A 392 1.47 3.08 75.29
C SER A 392 0.84 1.72 75.61
N GLU A 393 -0.12 1.31 74.80
CA GLU A 393 -0.86 0.05 74.89
C GLU A 393 -0.37 -0.99 73.87
N VAL A 394 0.49 -0.58 72.94
CA VAL A 394 1.06 -1.45 71.89
C VAL A 394 2.41 -1.98 72.33
N SER A 395 2.62 -3.30 72.19
CA SER A 395 3.85 -3.95 72.61
C SER A 395 5.11 -3.31 72.02
N TYR A 396 6.21 -3.31 72.78
CA TYR A 396 7.47 -2.72 72.34
C TYR A 396 7.88 -3.22 70.95
N ASN A 397 8.30 -2.29 70.08
CA ASN A 397 8.71 -2.56 68.70
C ASN A 397 7.64 -3.22 67.80
N THR A 398 6.37 -3.21 68.22
CA THR A 398 5.24 -3.64 67.38
C THR A 398 4.68 -2.41 66.63
N PRO A 399 4.51 -2.49 65.30
CA PRO A 399 4.02 -1.35 64.53
C PRO A 399 2.55 -1.04 64.83
N TRP A 400 2.21 0.24 64.86
CA TRP A 400 0.86 0.76 65.03
C TRP A 400 0.66 2.06 64.25
N THR A 401 -0.60 2.46 64.09
CA THR A 401 -1.01 3.72 63.43
C THR A 401 -2.13 4.40 64.20
N THR A 402 -2.34 5.68 63.96
CA THR A 402 -3.49 6.42 64.50
C THR A 402 -4.77 6.06 63.76
N GLN A 403 -5.93 6.37 64.35
CA GLN A 403 -7.22 6.16 63.70
C GLN A 403 -7.35 6.96 62.38
N ALA A 404 -6.79 8.17 62.30
CA ALA A 404 -6.83 9.00 61.10
C ALA A 404 -6.05 8.37 59.93
N GLU A 405 -4.87 7.83 60.21
CA GLU A 405 -4.04 7.10 59.23
C GLU A 405 -4.75 5.83 58.76
N ARG A 406 -5.40 5.10 59.69
CA ARG A 406 -6.22 3.93 59.37
C ARG A 406 -7.41 4.27 58.45
N ASN A 407 -8.15 5.33 58.77
CA ASN A 407 -9.30 5.76 57.97
C ASN A 407 -8.89 6.11 56.53
N THR A 408 -7.69 6.67 56.34
CA THR A 408 -7.19 7.06 55.02
C THR A 408 -6.97 5.84 54.12
N ILE A 409 -6.30 4.79 54.62
CA ILE A 409 -6.11 3.55 53.84
C ILE A 409 -7.44 2.80 53.63
N ASP A 410 -8.34 2.80 54.61
CA ASP A 410 -9.68 2.18 54.48
C ASP A 410 -10.53 2.86 53.39
N SER A 411 -10.41 4.18 53.23
CA SER A 411 -11.06 4.92 52.14
C SER A 411 -10.49 4.54 50.77
N ALA A 412 -9.17 4.35 50.67
CA ALA A 412 -8.53 3.90 49.43
C ALA A 412 -8.93 2.46 49.07
N VAL A 413 -8.98 1.57 50.06
CA VAL A 413 -9.48 0.19 49.90
C VAL A 413 -10.93 0.17 49.44
N SER A 414 -11.80 1.01 50.03
CA SER A 414 -13.21 1.11 49.64
C SER A 414 -13.37 1.58 48.19
N THR A 415 -12.55 2.55 47.76
CA THR A 415 -12.53 3.05 46.38
C THR A 415 -12.07 1.96 45.40
N ALA A 416 -11.02 1.22 45.74
CA ALA A 416 -10.55 0.09 44.94
C ALA A 416 -11.62 -1.03 44.86
N GLN A 417 -12.30 -1.32 45.96
CA GLN A 417 -13.38 -2.32 46.00
C GLN A 417 -14.58 -1.90 45.14
N ALA A 418 -14.91 -0.60 45.07
CA ALA A 418 -15.95 -0.08 44.18
C ALA A 418 -15.64 -0.37 42.69
N VAL A 419 -14.37 -0.29 42.28
CA VAL A 419 -13.94 -0.64 40.92
C VAL A 419 -14.05 -2.16 40.67
N VAL A 420 -13.70 -2.99 41.64
CA VAL A 420 -13.90 -4.45 41.52
C VAL A 420 -15.38 -4.80 41.40
N ASN A 421 -16.24 -4.17 42.20
CA ASN A 421 -17.68 -4.41 42.20
C ASN A 421 -18.39 -3.82 40.97
N ASN A 422 -17.79 -2.84 40.30
CA ASN A 422 -18.36 -2.25 39.08
C ASN A 422 -18.28 -3.23 37.91
N TYR A 423 -19.43 -3.74 37.48
CA TYR A 423 -19.54 -4.68 36.37
C TYR A 423 -18.90 -4.15 35.06
N TYR A 424 -18.90 -2.83 34.85
CA TYR A 424 -18.42 -2.17 33.64
C TYR A 424 -16.98 -1.60 33.75
N ALA A 425 -16.23 -1.93 34.81
CA ALA A 425 -14.87 -1.42 34.97
C ALA A 425 -13.96 -1.85 33.80
N THR A 426 -13.31 -0.86 33.20
CA THR A 426 -12.34 -1.06 32.11
C THR A 426 -10.96 -1.45 32.66
N GLN A 427 -10.06 -1.94 31.81
CA GLN A 427 -8.68 -2.22 32.21
C GLN A 427 -7.94 -0.96 32.72
N THR A 428 -8.27 0.22 32.17
CA THR A 428 -7.74 1.50 32.64
C THR A 428 -8.24 1.84 34.04
N ASP A 429 -9.53 1.61 34.32
CA ASP A 429 -10.09 1.82 35.67
C ASP A 429 -9.40 0.94 36.70
N ILE A 430 -9.16 -0.34 36.34
CA ILE A 430 -8.48 -1.32 37.21
C ILE A 430 -7.01 -0.93 37.43
N ALA A 431 -6.30 -0.52 36.39
CA ALA A 431 -4.91 -0.08 36.50
C ALA A 431 -4.76 1.16 37.38
N ASN A 432 -5.66 2.15 37.21
CA ASN A 432 -5.69 3.35 38.03
C ASN A 432 -5.99 3.03 39.50
N ALA A 433 -6.99 2.18 39.76
CA ALA A 433 -7.33 1.74 41.11
C ALA A 433 -6.17 0.99 41.79
N THR A 434 -5.44 0.16 41.03
CA THR A 434 -4.25 -0.57 41.51
C THR A 434 -3.14 0.39 41.93
N ASN A 435 -2.82 1.38 41.08
CA ASN A 435 -1.79 2.38 41.38
C ASN A 435 -2.16 3.23 42.60
N ASN A 436 -3.42 3.66 42.68
CA ASN A 436 -3.91 4.46 43.80
C ASN A 436 -3.84 3.68 45.13
N LEU A 437 -4.26 2.41 45.14
CA LEU A 437 -4.19 1.58 46.34
C LEU A 437 -2.73 1.30 46.75
N ASN A 438 -1.84 1.01 45.80
CA ASN A 438 -0.42 0.84 46.09
C ASN A 438 0.21 2.09 46.74
N ASN A 439 -0.11 3.27 46.23
CA ASN A 439 0.36 4.53 46.81
C ASN A 439 -0.17 4.73 48.23
N ALA A 440 -1.46 4.44 48.46
CA ALA A 440 -2.05 4.52 49.81
C ALA A 440 -1.39 3.53 50.78
N ILE A 441 -1.11 2.29 50.34
CA ILE A 441 -0.39 1.28 51.14
C ILE A 441 1.00 1.79 51.51
N TRP A 442 1.72 2.38 50.56
CA TRP A 442 3.05 2.95 50.81
C TRP A 442 2.99 4.08 51.86
N THR A 443 2.05 5.01 51.72
CA THR A 443 1.85 6.09 52.70
C THR A 443 1.49 5.54 54.08
N TYR A 444 0.60 4.54 54.14
CA TYR A 444 0.18 3.91 55.40
C TYR A 444 1.35 3.21 56.11
N LYS A 445 2.20 2.49 55.38
CA LYS A 445 3.43 1.86 55.92
C LYS A 445 4.41 2.89 56.49
N ASN A 446 4.60 4.01 55.79
CA ASN A 446 5.50 5.07 56.27
C ASN A 446 4.96 5.82 57.49
N ALA A 447 3.66 5.72 57.76
CA ALA A 447 3.03 6.30 58.94
C ALA A 447 3.13 5.40 60.19
N TYR A 448 3.70 4.19 60.05
CA TYR A 448 3.89 3.27 61.16
C TYR A 448 4.73 3.91 62.27
N LYS A 449 4.23 3.77 63.49
CA LYS A 449 4.89 4.10 64.75
C LYS A 449 5.12 2.80 65.50
N TYR A 450 5.99 2.79 66.50
CA TYR A 450 6.30 1.58 67.26
C TYR A 450 5.83 1.71 68.70
N GLY A 451 5.28 0.62 69.23
CA GLY A 451 4.79 0.57 70.60
C GLY A 451 5.91 0.75 71.61
N ASN A 452 5.56 1.24 72.79
CA ASN A 452 6.47 1.41 73.92
C ASN A 452 6.03 0.59 75.16
N ASN A 453 5.10 -0.35 74.97
CA ASN A 453 4.57 -1.19 76.05
C ASN A 453 5.38 -2.49 76.17
N GLY A 454 6.39 -2.54 77.03
CA GLY A 454 7.13 -3.79 77.21
C GLY A 454 8.19 -3.71 78.31
N TYR A 455 8.36 -4.81 79.03
CA TYR A 455 9.20 -4.94 80.22
C TYR A 455 10.61 -5.50 79.95
N ASN A 456 10.96 -5.79 78.69
CA ASN A 456 12.33 -6.14 78.30
C ASN A 456 13.05 -4.91 77.72
N MET A 457 13.37 -3.99 78.61
CA MET A 457 14.20 -2.83 78.26
C MET A 457 15.68 -3.16 78.44
N ASP A 458 16.53 -2.55 77.61
CA ASP A 458 17.97 -2.66 77.75
C ASP A 458 18.44 -1.93 79.02
N LYS A 459 18.87 -2.70 80.01
CA LYS A 459 19.39 -2.21 81.30
C LYS A 459 20.91 -2.25 81.37
N THR A 460 21.58 -2.57 80.26
CA THR A 460 23.03 -2.78 80.21
C THR A 460 23.76 -1.56 80.78
N ASN A 461 23.37 -0.35 80.38
CA ASN A 461 23.99 0.89 80.88
C ASN A 461 23.83 1.08 82.39
N LEU A 462 22.66 0.77 82.96
CA LEU A 462 22.45 0.83 84.42
C LEU A 462 23.26 -0.24 85.16
N GLN A 463 23.32 -1.46 84.62
CA GLN A 463 24.13 -2.57 85.17
C GLN A 463 25.63 -2.26 85.14
N THR A 464 26.11 -1.67 84.04
CA THR A 464 27.49 -1.18 83.94
C THR A 464 27.77 -0.09 84.96
N LEU A 465 26.87 0.89 85.10
CA LEU A 465 27.04 1.98 86.06
C LEU A 465 27.05 1.49 87.52
N ILE A 466 26.18 0.54 87.87
CA ILE A 466 26.17 -0.12 89.20
C ILE A 466 27.52 -0.79 89.48
N THR A 467 28.05 -1.52 88.49
CA THR A 467 29.34 -2.20 88.59
C THR A 467 30.48 -1.19 88.80
N SER A 468 30.49 -0.10 88.01
CA SER A 468 31.47 0.98 88.15
C SER A 468 31.39 1.67 89.51
N ALA A 469 30.19 1.88 90.05
CA ALA A 469 29.98 2.49 91.36
C ALA A 469 30.57 1.63 92.50
N PHE A 470 30.35 0.32 92.46
CA PHE A 470 30.94 -0.63 93.41
C PHE A 470 32.48 -0.65 93.32
N ASN A 471 33.01 -0.71 92.10
CA ASN A 471 34.46 -0.76 91.88
C ASN A 471 35.16 0.56 92.22
N GLY A 472 34.43 1.69 92.17
CA GLY A 472 34.93 3.00 92.55
C GLY A 472 35.09 3.22 94.06
N LYS A 473 34.82 2.20 94.89
CA LYS A 473 35.02 2.26 96.34
C LYS A 473 36.51 2.45 96.67
N VAL A 474 36.79 3.34 97.60
CA VAL A 474 38.14 3.61 98.13
C VAL A 474 38.21 3.20 99.60
N GLU A 475 39.39 3.26 100.22
CA GLU A 475 39.57 2.85 101.63
C GLU A 475 38.74 3.72 102.58
N ILE A 476 38.23 3.12 103.66
CA ILE A 476 37.46 3.84 104.67
C ILE A 476 38.41 4.17 105.83
N SER A 477 38.60 5.47 106.10
CA SER A 477 39.41 5.89 107.23
C SER A 477 38.58 5.93 108.51
N SER A 478 39.16 5.41 109.58
CA SER A 478 38.64 5.54 110.95
C SER A 478 39.23 6.73 111.71
N ASN A 479 40.25 7.39 111.12
CA ASN A 479 41.04 8.42 111.76
C ASN A 479 41.41 9.56 110.79
N GLY A 480 40.43 10.08 110.05
CA GLY A 480 40.59 11.29 109.23
C GLY A 480 41.67 11.25 108.15
N GLY A 481 42.03 10.07 107.65
CA GLY A 481 43.03 9.83 106.61
C GLY A 481 44.43 9.47 107.11
N TYR A 482 44.71 9.53 108.42
CA TYR A 482 46.04 9.21 108.96
C TYR A 482 46.37 7.70 108.97
N ASP A 483 45.36 6.85 108.84
CA ASP A 483 45.49 5.40 108.67
C ASP A 483 45.69 4.98 107.20
N ILE A 484 45.49 5.89 106.24
CA ILE A 484 45.54 5.61 104.80
C ILE A 484 46.79 6.25 104.16
N PRO A 485 47.59 5.51 103.33
CA PRO A 485 48.74 6.05 102.60
C PRO A 485 48.44 7.31 101.79
N SER A 486 49.39 8.26 101.75
CA SER A 486 49.21 9.53 101.03
C SER A 486 49.07 9.42 99.51
N ASN A 487 49.47 8.30 98.91
CA ASN A 487 49.25 7.99 97.50
C ASN A 487 47.89 7.31 97.21
N SER A 488 47.06 7.12 98.23
CA SER A 488 45.73 6.51 98.13
C SER A 488 44.65 7.52 98.51
N GLN A 489 43.45 7.30 98.00
CA GLN A 489 42.26 8.08 98.39
C GLN A 489 41.47 7.32 99.46
N TRP A 490 40.78 8.07 100.30
CA TRP A 490 39.89 7.52 101.32
C TRP A 490 38.56 8.26 101.38
N THR A 491 37.59 7.65 102.06
CA THR A 491 36.27 8.22 102.33
C THR A 491 35.79 7.88 103.75
N SER A 492 34.76 8.55 104.25
CA SER A 492 34.13 8.18 105.52
C SER A 492 33.19 6.98 105.37
N LEU A 493 32.93 6.27 106.47
CA LEU A 493 31.95 5.18 106.46
C LEU A 493 30.54 5.67 106.08
N SER A 494 30.16 6.86 106.54
CA SER A 494 28.86 7.48 106.24
C SER A 494 28.68 7.80 104.75
N ASP A 495 29.73 8.32 104.09
CA ASP A 495 29.66 8.68 102.67
C ASP A 495 29.58 7.43 101.78
N TRP A 496 30.32 6.38 102.15
CA TRP A 496 30.20 5.08 101.48
C TRP A 496 28.80 4.48 101.67
N GLN A 497 28.24 4.52 102.88
CA GLN A 497 26.89 4.02 103.13
C GLN A 497 25.84 4.80 102.33
N TYR A 498 26.01 6.11 102.17
CA TYR A 498 25.15 6.94 101.33
C TYR A 498 25.18 6.48 99.88
N LEU A 499 26.36 6.37 99.24
CA LEU A 499 26.47 5.84 97.88
C LEU A 499 25.91 4.41 97.78
N LYS A 500 26.22 3.55 98.75
CA LYS A 500 25.73 2.17 98.76
C LYS A 500 24.19 2.11 98.74
N SER A 501 23.51 3.02 99.43
CA SER A 501 22.04 3.05 99.40
C SER A 501 21.46 3.33 98.01
N TYR A 502 22.12 4.16 97.19
CA TYR A 502 21.72 4.42 95.80
C TYR A 502 22.10 3.28 94.86
N ILE A 503 23.24 2.62 95.13
CA ILE A 503 23.61 1.39 94.42
C ILE A 503 22.56 0.30 94.65
N ASP A 504 22.13 0.09 95.90
CA ASP A 504 21.13 -0.93 96.25
C ASP A 504 19.75 -0.62 95.62
N GLN A 505 19.36 0.66 95.57
CA GLN A 505 18.15 1.12 94.87
C GLN A 505 18.24 0.87 93.36
N ALA A 506 19.34 1.27 92.73
CA ALA A 506 19.57 1.03 91.31
C ALA A 506 19.58 -0.47 90.98
N GLN A 507 20.18 -1.30 91.84
CA GLN A 507 20.18 -2.76 91.69
C GLN A 507 18.77 -3.35 91.79
N THR A 508 17.92 -2.81 92.66
CA THR A 508 16.51 -3.22 92.77
C THR A 508 15.77 -2.97 91.46
N ILE A 509 15.95 -1.81 90.85
CA ILE A 509 15.36 -1.47 89.54
C ILE A 509 15.98 -2.31 88.41
N ALA A 510 17.29 -2.55 88.45
CA ALA A 510 17.97 -3.39 87.47
C ALA A 510 17.43 -4.84 87.47
N ASN A 511 17.19 -5.39 88.65
CA ASN A 511 16.70 -6.76 88.85
C ASN A 511 15.16 -6.88 88.71
N ASN A 512 14.41 -5.78 88.84
CA ASN A 512 12.97 -5.80 88.69
C ASN A 512 12.57 -6.05 87.23
N TYR A 513 12.06 -7.24 86.92
CA TYR A 513 11.58 -7.59 85.59
C TYR A 513 10.57 -6.58 85.05
N TYR A 514 9.78 -5.95 85.90
CA TYR A 514 8.69 -5.03 85.51
C TYR A 514 9.06 -3.54 85.56
N ALA A 515 10.33 -3.17 85.66
CA ALA A 515 10.73 -1.76 85.71
C ALA A 515 10.43 -1.03 84.39
N THR A 516 9.86 0.18 84.49
CA THR A 516 9.53 1.08 83.37
C THR A 516 10.72 1.92 82.91
N GLN A 517 10.68 2.46 81.68
CA GLN A 517 11.79 3.27 81.12
C GLN A 517 12.11 4.47 82.01
N THR A 518 11.08 5.11 82.54
CA THR A 518 11.23 6.23 83.47
C THR A 518 11.90 5.78 84.77
N GLU A 519 11.55 4.62 85.34
CA GLU A 519 12.21 4.10 86.53
C GLU A 519 13.68 3.74 86.29
N VAL A 520 14.01 3.13 85.14
CA VAL A 520 15.39 2.80 84.76
C VAL A 520 16.22 4.07 84.51
N SER A 521 15.65 5.06 83.80
CA SER A 521 16.31 6.35 83.55
C SER A 521 16.51 7.13 84.85
N ASN A 522 15.51 7.20 85.74
CA ASN A 522 15.62 7.86 87.03
C ASN A 522 16.65 7.16 87.94
N ALA A 523 16.68 5.82 87.95
CA ALA A 523 17.68 5.07 88.71
C ALA A 523 19.11 5.32 88.21
N TYR A 524 19.30 5.41 86.89
CA TYR A 524 20.58 5.74 86.28
C TYR A 524 21.03 7.15 86.65
N GLU A 525 20.14 8.14 86.55
CA GLU A 525 20.44 9.54 86.88
C GLU A 525 20.75 9.71 88.38
N ASN A 526 19.92 9.13 89.26
CA ASN A 526 20.13 9.19 90.70
C ASN A 526 21.45 8.54 91.12
N LEU A 527 21.79 7.38 90.56
CA LEU A 527 23.07 6.72 90.86
C LEU A 527 24.25 7.55 90.32
N THR A 528 24.12 8.16 89.14
CA THR A 528 25.16 9.03 88.57
C THR A 528 25.45 10.23 89.49
N ILE A 529 24.40 10.86 90.03
CA ILE A 529 24.53 11.98 90.98
C ILE A 529 25.21 11.50 92.27
N ALA A 530 24.81 10.35 92.81
CA ALA A 530 25.40 9.78 94.02
C ALA A 530 26.89 9.44 93.84
N ILE A 531 27.29 8.88 92.69
CA ILE A 531 28.70 8.60 92.37
C ILE A 531 29.51 9.91 92.32
N THR A 532 28.97 10.94 91.67
CA THR A 532 29.63 12.26 91.60
C THR A 532 29.84 12.85 92.99
N ASN A 533 28.81 12.83 93.84
CA ASN A 533 28.90 13.31 95.21
C ASN A 533 29.92 12.51 96.02
N TYR A 534 29.90 11.18 95.92
CA TYR A 534 30.86 10.32 96.61
C TYR A 534 32.30 10.56 96.16
N ASN A 535 32.53 10.77 94.86
CA ASN A 535 33.86 11.11 94.35
C ASN A 535 34.38 12.45 94.88
N ASN A 536 33.49 13.44 95.07
CA ASN A 536 33.86 14.73 95.64
C ASN A 536 34.18 14.66 97.15
N MET A 537 33.67 13.65 97.86
CA MET A 537 34.00 13.42 99.28
C MET A 537 35.30 12.65 99.49
N LYS A 538 35.92 12.15 98.42
CA LYS A 538 37.21 11.45 98.52
C LYS A 538 38.31 12.44 98.88
N SER A 539 39.12 12.06 99.86
CA SER A 539 40.28 12.84 100.29
C SER A 539 41.56 12.02 100.14
N PRO A 540 42.74 12.64 99.92
CA PRO A 540 44.01 11.92 99.95
C PRO A 540 44.32 11.45 101.37
N GLY A 541 45.00 10.30 101.48
CA GLY A 541 45.55 9.84 102.74
C GLY A 541 46.59 10.81 103.31
N LEU A 542 46.80 10.76 104.61
CA LEU A 542 47.76 11.61 105.33
C LEU A 542 48.91 10.81 105.93
N ARG A 543 48.88 9.47 105.82
CA ARG A 543 49.97 8.60 106.27
C ARG A 543 51.15 8.72 105.29
N GLN A 544 52.15 9.50 105.67
CA GLN A 544 53.44 9.50 104.98
C GLN A 544 54.18 8.19 105.35
N ASN A 545 54.87 7.60 104.38
CA ASN A 545 55.66 6.39 104.61
C ASN A 545 56.63 6.53 105.77
#